data_AF-A0A6P5RQV0-F1
#
_entry.id   AF-A0A6P5RQV0-F1
#
_cell.length_a   1.000
_cell.length_b   1.000
_cell.length_c   1.000
_cell.angle_alpha   90.00
_cell.angle_beta   90.00
_cell.angle_gamma   90.00
#
_symmetry.space_group_name_H-M   'P 1'
#
loop_
_entity.id
_entity.type
_entity.pdbx_description
1 polymer ?
#
loop_
_entity_poly.entity_id
_entity_poly.type
_entity_poly.pdbx_seq_one_letter_code
_entity_poly.pdbx_strand_id
1 'polypeptide(L)'
;CAGKVINLKRLNEVISSINDWYMDRGLFAMVSAVESLSGGVLKLQVSEAEVNNISIRFLDRKTGEPTIGKTKPETILRQLTTKKGQVYSMLQGKRDVETVLTMGLMEDVSIIPQPADAGKVDISMNVVERPSGGFSAGGGISSGITSGPLSGLIGSFAYSHRNLFGRNQKLHVSLERGQIDSIFRINYSDPWIAGDDMRTSRTIMVQNSRTPGTLIHGNQQDGSNLTIGRITAGIEFSRPIRPKLSGTAGLIFQVLVLLSPLWLFFFFF
;
A
#
# COMPACT_ATOMS: atom_id res chain seq x y z
N CYS A 1 7.27 50.35 -23.08
CA CYS A 1 6.13 51.15 -23.59
C CYS A 1 5.32 51.68 -22.41
N ALA A 2 5.62 52.90 -21.94
CA ALA A 2 4.88 53.57 -20.86
C ALA A 2 3.94 54.62 -21.49
N GLY A 3 2.70 54.73 -21.01
CA GLY A 3 1.77 55.80 -21.44
C GLY A 3 0.30 55.42 -21.72
N LYS A 4 -0.18 54.21 -21.41
CA LYS A 4 -1.62 53.92 -21.48
C LYS A 4 -2.30 54.28 -20.15
N VAL A 5 -3.40 55.05 -20.23
CA VAL A 5 -4.30 55.32 -19.10
C VAL A 5 -4.68 53.99 -18.43
N ILE A 6 -4.59 53.94 -17.10
CA ILE A 6 -4.93 52.74 -16.32
C ILE A 6 -6.40 52.41 -16.58
N ASN A 7 -6.63 51.33 -17.31
CA ASN A 7 -7.95 50.78 -17.51
C ASN A 7 -8.16 49.67 -16.48
N LEU A 8 -9.01 49.93 -15.49
CA LEU A 8 -9.37 48.99 -14.42
C LEU A 8 -9.86 47.65 -14.97
N LYS A 9 -10.58 47.65 -16.11
CA LYS A 9 -11.03 46.43 -16.76
C LYS A 9 -9.85 45.59 -17.25
N ARG A 10 -8.86 46.24 -17.89
CA ARG A 10 -7.65 45.57 -18.38
C ARG A 10 -6.75 45.08 -17.25
N LEU A 11 -6.69 45.80 -16.13
CA LEU A 11 -5.96 45.34 -14.93
C LEU A 11 -6.60 44.09 -14.34
N ASN A 12 -7.93 44.06 -14.23
CA ASN A 12 -8.66 42.88 -13.76
C ASN A 12 -8.50 41.68 -14.70
N GLU A 13 -8.48 41.90 -16.02
CA GLU A 13 -8.17 40.84 -17.00
C GLU A 13 -6.77 40.26 -16.79
N VAL A 14 -5.76 41.10 -16.51
CA VAL A 14 -4.39 40.64 -16.23
C VAL A 14 -4.31 39.87 -14.91
N ILE A 15 -4.96 40.36 -13.85
CA ILE A 15 -5.03 39.67 -12.55
C ILE A 15 -5.72 38.31 -12.70
N SER A 16 -6.85 38.26 -13.43
CA SER A 16 -7.53 37.01 -13.75
C SER A 16 -6.61 36.05 -14.50
N SER A 17 -5.95 36.52 -15.56
CA SER A 17 -5.04 35.69 -16.36
C SER A 17 -3.87 35.13 -15.54
N ILE A 18 -3.35 35.88 -14.56
CA ILE A 18 -2.31 35.39 -13.66
C ILE A 18 -2.87 34.32 -12.73
N ASN A 19 -4.04 34.56 -12.12
CA ASN A 19 -4.70 33.58 -11.26
C ASN A 19 -5.02 32.29 -12.03
N ASP A 20 -5.55 32.41 -13.26
CA ASP A 20 -5.85 31.30 -14.16
C ASP A 20 -4.58 30.49 -14.48
N TRP A 21 -3.45 31.16 -14.74
CA TRP A 21 -2.17 30.49 -14.97
C TRP A 21 -1.69 29.66 -13.76
N TYR A 22 -1.87 30.18 -12.54
CA TYR A 22 -1.57 29.41 -11.32
C TYR A 22 -2.56 28.26 -11.13
N MET A 23 -3.85 28.46 -11.38
CA MET A 23 -4.88 27.42 -11.30
C MET A 23 -4.67 26.30 -12.32
N ASP A 24 -4.27 26.61 -13.55
CA ASP A 24 -3.94 25.62 -14.60
C ASP A 24 -2.76 24.74 -14.19
N ARG A 25 -1.81 25.30 -13.43
CA ARG A 25 -0.69 24.57 -12.84
C ARG A 25 -1.04 23.90 -11.51
N GLY A 26 -2.28 24.08 -11.05
CA GLY A 26 -2.80 23.57 -9.78
C GLY A 26 -2.10 24.17 -8.57
N LEU A 27 -1.54 25.37 -8.66
CA LEU A 27 -0.92 26.09 -7.55
C LEU A 27 -1.95 26.99 -6.89
N PHE A 28 -1.96 27.00 -5.56
CA PHE A 28 -2.85 27.87 -4.79
C PHE A 28 -2.11 29.19 -4.53
N ALA A 29 -2.23 30.13 -5.47
CA ALA A 29 -1.62 31.45 -5.39
C ALA A 29 -2.63 32.52 -5.75
N MET A 30 -2.49 33.69 -5.13
CA MET A 30 -3.35 34.85 -5.40
C MET A 30 -2.53 36.12 -5.45
N VAL A 31 -2.89 37.05 -6.33
CA VAL A 31 -2.36 38.41 -6.32
C VAL A 31 -2.82 39.10 -5.03
N SER A 32 -1.88 39.37 -4.13
CA SER A 32 -2.13 39.87 -2.78
C SER A 32 -2.03 41.40 -2.68
N ALA A 33 -1.22 42.03 -3.53
CA ALA A 33 -1.10 43.49 -3.57
C ALA A 33 -0.83 44.02 -4.98
N VAL A 34 -1.37 45.19 -5.27
CA VAL A 34 -1.06 45.98 -6.46
C VAL A 34 -0.49 47.31 -6.01
N GLU A 35 0.82 47.47 -6.14
CA GLU A 35 1.53 48.71 -5.79
C GLU A 35 1.70 49.57 -7.04
N SER A 36 1.40 50.86 -6.94
CA SER A 36 1.70 51.83 -8.00
C SER A 36 3.04 52.50 -7.73
N LEU A 37 4.00 52.33 -8.62
CA LEU A 37 5.33 52.93 -8.54
C LEU A 37 5.38 54.25 -9.31
N SER A 38 6.25 55.16 -8.86
CA SER A 38 6.56 56.42 -9.53
C SER A 38 6.97 56.15 -10.98
N GLY A 39 6.27 56.74 -11.95
CA GLY A 39 6.52 56.52 -13.39
C GLY A 39 5.49 55.66 -14.13
N GLY A 40 4.35 55.33 -13.49
CA GLY A 40 3.24 54.63 -14.16
C GLY A 40 3.45 53.12 -14.32
N VAL A 41 4.31 52.54 -13.49
CA VAL A 41 4.56 51.09 -13.42
C VAL A 41 3.74 50.52 -12.27
N LEU A 42 2.97 49.47 -12.55
CA LEU A 42 2.25 48.70 -11.52
C LEU A 42 3.11 47.48 -11.15
N LYS A 43 3.35 47.28 -9.85
CA LYS A 43 4.00 46.10 -9.29
C LYS A 43 2.93 45.22 -8.66
N LEU A 44 2.77 44.02 -9.22
CA LEU A 44 1.86 43.00 -8.71
C LEU A 44 2.65 42.09 -7.77
N GLN A 45 2.22 41.96 -6.52
CA GLN A 45 2.75 40.96 -5.60
C GLN A 45 1.83 39.74 -5.61
N VAL A 46 2.43 38.56 -5.78
CA VAL A 46 1.73 37.28 -5.73
C VAL A 46 2.14 36.58 -4.45
N SER A 47 1.16 36.08 -3.70
CA SER A 47 1.39 35.25 -2.53
C SER A 47 0.99 33.81 -2.87
N GLU A 48 1.95 32.91 -2.78
CA GLU A 48 1.73 31.47 -2.87
C GLU A 48 1.37 30.93 -1.49
N ALA A 49 0.36 30.05 -1.41
CA ALA A 49 -0.04 29.46 -0.15
C ALA A 49 0.91 28.33 0.24
N GLU A 50 1.53 28.43 1.41
CA GLU A 50 2.39 27.39 1.98
C GLU A 50 1.62 26.45 2.91
N VAL A 51 2.00 25.19 2.92
CA VAL A 51 1.42 24.18 3.81
C VAL A 51 1.93 24.40 5.23
N ASN A 52 1.06 24.81 6.13
CA ASN A 52 1.43 25.06 7.53
C ASN A 52 1.32 23.81 8.40
N ASN A 53 0.26 23.04 8.26
CA ASN A 53 0.07 21.78 8.97
C ASN A 53 -0.64 20.73 8.11
N ILE A 54 -0.39 19.44 8.38
CA ILE A 54 -1.09 18.32 7.76
C ILE A 54 -1.70 17.48 8.86
N SER A 55 -3.03 17.48 8.95
CA SER A 55 -3.81 16.72 9.92
C SER A 55 -4.53 15.55 9.23
N ILE A 56 -4.60 14.40 9.90
CA ILE A 56 -5.33 13.23 9.40
C ILE A 56 -6.53 13.00 10.31
N ARG A 57 -7.72 12.89 9.73
CA ARG A 57 -8.97 12.55 10.41
C ARG A 57 -9.49 11.24 9.86
N PHE A 58 -9.66 10.26 10.74
CA PHE A 58 -10.31 9.01 10.38
C PHE A 58 -11.83 9.20 10.48
N LEU A 59 -12.56 8.78 9.46
CA LEU A 59 -14.01 8.83 9.42
C LEU A 59 -14.58 7.40 9.42
N ASP A 60 -15.70 7.21 10.11
CA ASP A 60 -16.47 5.98 10.01
C ASP A 60 -17.13 5.89 8.63
N ARG A 61 -17.08 4.70 8.02
CA ARG A 61 -17.70 4.40 6.73
C ARG A 61 -19.22 4.61 6.75
N LYS A 62 -19.89 4.36 7.87
CA LYS A 62 -21.37 4.37 7.96
C LYS A 62 -21.93 5.73 8.36
N THR A 63 -21.32 6.37 9.37
CA THR A 63 -21.83 7.62 9.93
C THR A 63 -21.12 8.85 9.36
N GLY A 64 -19.92 8.68 8.78
CA GLY A 64 -19.08 9.81 8.36
C GLY A 64 -18.50 10.60 9.53
N GLU A 65 -18.67 10.11 10.77
CA GLU A 65 -18.19 10.80 11.97
C GLU A 65 -16.71 10.49 12.24
N PRO A 66 -15.97 11.41 12.91
CA PRO A 66 -14.60 11.17 13.32
C PRO A 66 -14.48 9.95 14.24
N THR A 67 -13.54 9.07 13.95
CA THR A 67 -13.26 7.87 14.74
C THR A 67 -11.78 7.72 15.07
N ILE A 68 -11.45 6.82 15.99
CA ILE A 68 -10.07 6.46 16.32
C ILE A 68 -9.66 5.35 15.34
N GLY A 69 -9.04 5.73 14.23
CA GLY A 69 -8.56 4.79 13.20
C GLY A 69 -7.55 3.78 13.73
N LYS A 70 -7.46 2.62 13.08
CA LYS A 70 -6.53 1.52 13.42
C LYS A 70 -5.13 1.75 12.86
N THR A 71 -5.01 2.49 11.75
CA THR A 71 -3.73 2.86 11.14
C THR A 71 -3.08 4.00 11.91
N LYS A 72 -1.77 3.90 12.16
CA LYS A 72 -1.03 5.02 12.75
C LYS A 72 -0.96 6.19 11.76
N PRO A 73 -1.22 7.44 12.17
CA PRO A 73 -1.09 8.61 11.31
C PRO A 73 0.29 8.72 10.65
N GLU A 74 1.35 8.39 11.40
CA GLU A 74 2.74 8.34 10.93
C GLU A 74 2.92 7.44 9.69
N THR A 75 2.19 6.32 9.63
CA THR A 75 2.24 5.36 8.52
C THR A 75 1.70 5.97 7.22
N ILE A 76 0.76 6.91 7.33
CA ILE A 76 0.14 7.63 6.21
C ILE A 76 1.01 8.85 5.85
N LEU A 77 1.41 9.65 6.85
CA LEU A 77 2.22 10.85 6.66
C LEU A 77 3.53 10.56 5.91
N ARG A 78 4.18 9.41 6.19
CA ARG A 78 5.42 9.01 5.46
C ARG A 78 5.23 8.74 3.97
N GLN A 79 3.99 8.51 3.52
CA GLN A 79 3.67 8.29 2.10
C GLN A 79 3.39 9.58 1.36
N LEU A 80 3.05 10.64 2.09
CA LEU A 80 2.76 11.94 1.50
C LEU A 80 4.05 12.54 0.93
N THR A 81 3.92 13.03 -0.29
CA THR A 81 4.96 13.82 -0.94
C THR A 81 4.88 15.28 -0.52
N THR A 82 3.67 15.78 -0.22
CA THR A 82 3.47 17.12 0.34
C THR A 82 4.07 17.20 1.74
N LYS A 83 4.93 18.19 1.96
CA LYS A 83 5.57 18.47 3.24
C LYS A 83 5.15 19.83 3.79
N LYS A 84 5.21 19.97 5.12
CA LYS A 84 5.09 21.25 5.79
C LYS A 84 6.14 22.24 5.27
N GLY A 85 5.75 23.47 4.98
CA GLY A 85 6.57 24.55 4.43
C GLY A 85 6.71 24.53 2.90
N GLN A 86 6.09 23.57 2.21
CA GLN A 86 6.05 23.55 0.75
C GLN A 86 4.86 24.35 0.23
N VAL A 87 4.99 24.96 -0.95
CA VAL A 87 3.86 25.57 -1.67
C VAL A 87 2.80 24.51 -1.96
N TYR A 88 1.55 24.81 -1.61
CA TYR A 88 0.43 23.90 -1.80
C TYR A 88 0.09 23.79 -3.29
N SER A 89 0.10 22.54 -3.79
CA SER A 89 -0.33 22.21 -5.14
C SER A 89 -1.46 21.18 -5.10
N MET A 90 -2.57 21.51 -5.76
CA MET A 90 -3.71 20.62 -5.99
C MET A 90 -3.31 19.36 -6.77
N LEU A 91 -2.38 19.47 -7.72
CA LEU A 91 -1.85 18.33 -8.46
C LEU A 91 -1.08 17.39 -7.54
N GLN A 92 -0.29 17.94 -6.61
CA GLN A 92 0.44 17.16 -5.63
C GLN A 92 -0.51 16.50 -4.62
N GLY A 93 -1.52 17.24 -4.14
CA GLY A 93 -2.57 16.69 -3.29
C GLY A 93 -3.30 15.51 -3.95
N LYS A 94 -3.63 15.61 -5.24
CA LYS A 94 -4.24 14.49 -6.00
C LYS A 94 -3.32 13.26 -6.05
N ARG A 95 -2.02 13.44 -6.29
CA ARG A 95 -1.04 12.35 -6.26
C ARG A 95 -0.89 11.72 -4.88
N ASP A 96 -0.99 12.54 -3.83
CA ASP A 96 -0.96 12.05 -2.45
C ASP A 96 -2.19 11.22 -2.13
N VAL A 97 -3.40 11.67 -2.52
CA VAL A 97 -4.63 10.88 -2.42
C VAL A 97 -4.48 9.53 -3.13
N GLU A 98 -3.98 9.53 -4.36
CA GLU A 98 -3.73 8.30 -5.13
C GLU A 98 -2.71 7.39 -4.45
N THR A 99 -1.63 7.95 -3.89
CA THR A 99 -0.59 7.18 -3.18
C THR A 99 -1.17 6.51 -1.94
N VAL A 100 -1.97 7.23 -1.15
CA VAL A 100 -2.63 6.68 0.06
C VAL A 100 -3.66 5.62 -0.30
N LEU A 101 -4.45 5.81 -1.36
CA LEU A 101 -5.38 4.80 -1.89
C LEU A 101 -4.64 3.55 -2.38
N THR A 102 -3.49 3.72 -3.04
CA THR A 102 -2.63 2.63 -3.55
C THR A 102 -2.06 1.76 -2.43
N MET A 103 -1.94 2.27 -1.19
CA MET A 103 -1.58 1.44 -0.03
C MET A 103 -2.57 0.30 0.20
N GLY A 104 -3.82 0.45 -0.26
CA GLY A 104 -4.88 -0.54 -0.12
C GLY A 104 -5.47 -0.65 1.30
N LEU A 105 -5.13 0.31 2.17
CA LEU A 105 -5.66 0.42 3.54
C LEU A 105 -6.92 1.28 3.63
N MET A 106 -7.04 2.27 2.73
CA MET A 106 -8.12 3.25 2.76
C MET A 106 -9.14 2.96 1.66
N GLU A 107 -10.43 3.08 2.00
CA GLU A 107 -11.55 2.95 1.07
C GLU A 107 -11.74 4.25 0.32
N ASP A 108 -11.76 5.35 1.06
CA ASP A 108 -11.91 6.70 0.56
C ASP A 108 -10.91 7.64 1.24
N VAL A 109 -10.42 8.62 0.49
CA VAL A 109 -9.44 9.61 0.93
C VAL A 109 -9.78 10.93 0.28
N SER A 110 -10.04 11.95 1.09
CA SER A 110 -10.26 13.32 0.62
C SER A 110 -9.33 14.29 1.34
N ILE A 111 -8.82 15.26 0.59
CA ILE A 111 -8.01 16.36 1.13
C ILE A 111 -8.85 17.63 1.11
N ILE A 112 -8.99 18.24 2.28
CA ILE A 112 -9.69 19.51 2.48
C ILE A 112 -8.65 20.55 2.92
N PRO A 113 -8.26 21.49 2.03
CA PRO A 113 -7.45 22.63 2.44
C PRO A 113 -8.32 23.58 3.28
N GLN A 114 -7.82 23.97 4.44
CA GLN A 114 -8.42 24.93 5.36
C GLN A 114 -7.55 26.20 5.39
N PRO A 115 -8.14 27.39 5.16
CA PRO A 115 -7.38 28.63 5.25
C PRO A 115 -6.91 28.84 6.69
N ALA A 116 -5.61 29.08 6.86
CA ALA A 116 -5.00 29.43 8.14
C ALA A 116 -4.65 30.93 8.15
N ASP A 117 -3.42 31.28 8.52
CA ASP A 117 -2.90 32.66 8.45
C ASP A 117 -2.61 33.15 7.02
N ALA A 118 -2.35 34.44 6.86
CA ALA A 118 -2.04 35.08 5.57
C ALA A 118 -0.94 34.33 4.80
N GLY A 119 -1.31 33.73 3.66
CA GLY A 119 -0.41 32.94 2.81
C GLY A 119 -0.15 31.51 3.29
N LYS A 120 -0.93 30.99 4.24
CA LYS A 120 -0.78 29.64 4.78
C LYS A 120 -2.08 28.84 4.69
N VAL A 121 -1.95 27.55 4.43
CA VAL A 121 -3.06 26.60 4.34
C VAL A 121 -2.76 25.39 5.22
N ASP A 122 -3.72 25.03 6.06
CA ASP A 122 -3.72 23.77 6.79
C ASP A 122 -4.42 22.71 5.96
N ILE A 123 -3.80 21.54 5.82
CA ILE A 123 -4.35 20.42 5.06
C ILE A 123 -5.02 19.46 6.03
N SER A 124 -6.31 19.22 5.85
CA SER A 124 -7.04 18.18 6.57
C SER A 124 -7.33 17.01 5.63
N MET A 125 -6.69 15.87 5.88
CA MET A 125 -6.92 14.63 5.13
C MET A 125 -7.94 13.77 5.87
N ASN A 126 -9.12 13.64 5.28
CA ASN A 126 -10.15 12.74 5.75
C ASN A 126 -9.95 11.37 5.10
N VAL A 127 -9.86 10.32 5.91
CA VAL A 127 -9.63 8.95 5.46
C VAL A 127 -10.68 8.00 6.02
N VAL A 128 -11.19 7.11 5.19
CA VAL A 128 -12.06 6.00 5.60
C VAL A 128 -11.27 4.71 5.49
N GLU A 129 -11.12 3.98 6.60
CA GLU A 129 -10.34 2.74 6.60
C GLU A 129 -11.13 1.56 6.02
N ARG A 130 -10.45 0.71 5.25
CA ARG A 130 -10.99 -0.58 4.84
C ARG A 130 -10.97 -1.58 6.01
N PRO A 131 -11.84 -2.59 5.98
CA PRO A 131 -11.68 -3.78 6.82
C PRO A 131 -10.27 -4.37 6.65
N SER A 132 -9.53 -4.44 7.77
CA SER A 132 -8.15 -4.92 7.79
C SER A 132 -8.05 -6.43 7.58
N GLY A 133 -9.01 -7.21 8.06
CA GLY A 133 -9.01 -8.66 7.99
C GLY A 133 -10.07 -9.23 7.04
N GLY A 134 -9.78 -10.41 6.50
CA GLY A 134 -10.74 -11.21 5.73
C GLY A 134 -10.43 -12.70 5.82
N PHE A 135 -11.51 -13.49 5.87
CA PHE A 135 -11.45 -14.94 5.71
C PHE A 135 -11.85 -15.30 4.28
N SER A 136 -11.20 -16.30 3.74
CA SER A 136 -11.50 -16.89 2.43
C SER A 136 -11.48 -18.40 2.57
N ALA A 137 -12.47 -19.05 1.99
CA ALA A 137 -12.53 -20.50 1.90
C ALA A 137 -12.88 -20.84 0.44
N GLY A 138 -12.23 -21.85 -0.09
CA GLY A 138 -12.42 -22.27 -1.49
C GLY A 138 -12.29 -23.77 -1.61
N GLY A 139 -12.94 -24.33 -2.62
CA GLY A 139 -12.81 -25.73 -3.00
C GLY A 139 -12.56 -25.85 -4.51
N GLY A 140 -11.75 -26.83 -4.90
CA GLY A 140 -11.45 -27.10 -6.30
C GLY A 140 -11.32 -28.60 -6.57
N ILE A 141 -11.35 -28.95 -7.85
CA ILE A 141 -11.04 -30.30 -8.32
C ILE A 141 -9.72 -30.28 -9.08
N SER A 142 -8.86 -31.25 -8.82
CA SER A 142 -7.58 -31.46 -9.48
C SER A 142 -7.57 -32.82 -10.17
N SER A 143 -7.60 -32.81 -11.50
CA SER A 143 -7.72 -34.03 -12.32
C SER A 143 -6.39 -34.79 -12.50
N GLY A 144 -5.43 -34.65 -11.59
CA GLY A 144 -4.06 -35.14 -11.81
C GLY A 144 -3.59 -36.31 -10.92
N ILE A 145 -4.33 -36.74 -9.90
CA ILE A 145 -3.67 -37.34 -8.72
C ILE A 145 -4.26 -38.65 -8.17
N THR A 146 -5.42 -39.15 -8.60
CA THR A 146 -5.91 -40.46 -8.12
C THR A 146 -6.82 -41.16 -9.13
N SER A 147 -6.65 -42.47 -9.25
CA SER A 147 -7.58 -43.38 -9.92
C SER A 147 -8.71 -43.73 -8.96
N GLY A 148 -9.79 -42.96 -8.96
CA GLY A 148 -10.96 -43.18 -8.11
C GLY A 148 -12.12 -42.20 -8.38
N PRO A 149 -13.36 -42.52 -7.98
CA PRO A 149 -14.56 -41.74 -8.29
C PRO A 149 -14.68 -40.40 -7.52
N LEU A 150 -13.84 -40.18 -6.50
CA LEU A 150 -13.78 -38.94 -5.69
C LEU A 150 -12.42 -38.24 -5.78
N SER A 151 -11.59 -38.62 -6.75
CA SER A 151 -10.20 -38.22 -6.86
C SER A 151 -10.02 -36.75 -7.27
N GLY A 152 -9.39 -35.96 -6.39
CA GLY A 152 -8.94 -34.62 -6.73
C GLY A 152 -9.61 -33.47 -5.98
N LEU A 153 -10.47 -33.71 -4.99
CA LEU A 153 -11.04 -32.62 -4.19
C LEU A 153 -9.96 -31.94 -3.35
N ILE A 154 -9.87 -30.62 -3.47
CA ILE A 154 -8.99 -29.74 -2.70
C ILE A 154 -9.84 -28.74 -1.94
N GLY A 155 -9.65 -28.67 -0.62
CA GLY A 155 -10.19 -27.61 0.22
C GLY A 155 -9.09 -26.62 0.58
N SER A 156 -9.42 -25.33 0.61
CA SER A 156 -8.52 -24.25 1.01
C SER A 156 -9.23 -23.33 1.99
N PHE A 157 -8.49 -22.89 3.00
CA PHE A 157 -8.88 -21.87 3.94
C PHE A 157 -7.72 -20.90 4.09
N ALA A 158 -7.97 -19.61 3.90
CA ALA A 158 -6.97 -18.58 4.09
C ALA A 158 -7.52 -17.40 4.86
N TYR A 159 -6.72 -16.93 5.80
CA TYR A 159 -6.94 -15.72 6.56
C TYR A 159 -5.91 -14.67 6.15
N SER A 160 -6.38 -13.49 5.78
CA SER A 160 -5.53 -12.36 5.44
C SER A 160 -5.83 -11.20 6.37
N HIS A 161 -4.78 -10.63 6.97
CA HIS A 161 -4.83 -9.41 7.73
C HIS A 161 -3.88 -8.37 7.12
N ARG A 162 -4.43 -7.25 6.67
CA ARG A 162 -3.71 -6.07 6.19
C ARG A 162 -3.65 -5.07 7.34
N ASN A 163 -2.53 -4.38 7.50
CA ASN A 163 -2.31 -3.38 8.55
C ASN A 163 -2.08 -3.93 9.97
N LEU A 164 -1.24 -4.97 10.10
CA LEU A 164 -0.79 -5.42 11.41
C LEU A 164 -0.12 -4.25 12.18
N PHE A 165 -0.52 -4.06 13.44
CA PHE A 165 -0.05 -2.98 14.33
C PHE A 165 -0.21 -1.54 13.80
N GLY A 166 -1.05 -1.31 12.79
CA GLY A 166 -1.24 0.01 12.19
C GLY A 166 -0.07 0.49 11.32
N ARG A 167 0.80 -0.42 10.86
CA ARG A 167 2.06 -0.11 10.13
C ARG A 167 2.04 -0.51 8.64
N ASN A 168 0.88 -0.83 8.06
CA ASN A 168 0.74 -1.38 6.71
C ASN A 168 1.43 -2.75 6.51
N GLN A 169 1.63 -3.51 7.59
CA GLN A 169 2.17 -4.87 7.53
C GLN A 169 1.06 -5.85 7.15
N LYS A 170 1.38 -6.85 6.33
CA LYS A 170 0.42 -7.85 5.84
C LYS A 170 0.78 -9.22 6.38
N LEU A 171 -0.19 -9.90 6.98
CA LEU A 171 -0.11 -11.28 7.41
C LEU A 171 -1.09 -12.10 6.60
N HIS A 172 -0.63 -13.18 5.99
CA HIS A 172 -1.47 -14.10 5.24
C HIS A 172 -1.16 -15.51 5.70
N VAL A 173 -2.17 -16.20 6.21
CA VAL A 173 -2.10 -17.59 6.65
C VAL A 173 -3.02 -18.38 5.76
N SER A 174 -2.53 -19.45 5.15
CA SER A 174 -3.31 -20.32 4.29
C SER A 174 -3.06 -21.77 4.65
N LEU A 175 -4.14 -22.54 4.63
CA LEU A 175 -4.17 -23.97 4.80
C LEU A 175 -4.90 -24.55 3.59
N GLU A 176 -4.21 -25.37 2.84
CA GLU A 176 -4.75 -26.14 1.74
C GLU A 176 -4.62 -27.63 2.09
N ARG A 177 -5.71 -28.36 1.88
CA ARG A 177 -5.78 -29.80 2.13
C ARG A 177 -6.50 -30.43 0.95
N GLY A 178 -5.74 -31.14 0.13
CA GLY A 178 -6.25 -32.12 -0.82
C GLY A 178 -6.33 -33.51 -0.21
N GLN A 179 -6.82 -34.47 -1.00
CA GLN A 179 -6.84 -35.89 -0.63
C GLN A 179 -5.43 -36.50 -0.49
N ILE A 180 -4.46 -35.93 -1.20
CA ILE A 180 -3.09 -36.44 -1.31
C ILE A 180 -2.10 -35.43 -0.73
N ASP A 181 -2.26 -34.16 -1.08
CA ASP A 181 -1.36 -33.09 -0.67
C ASP A 181 -1.94 -32.25 0.46
N SER A 182 -1.07 -31.73 1.32
CA SER A 182 -1.44 -30.67 2.26
C SER A 182 -0.37 -29.60 2.29
N ILE A 183 -0.79 -28.33 2.28
CA ILE A 183 0.10 -27.18 2.27
C ILE A 183 -0.38 -26.21 3.34
N PHE A 184 0.48 -25.90 4.30
CA PHE A 184 0.30 -24.82 5.23
C PHE A 184 1.32 -23.73 4.92
N ARG A 185 0.88 -22.48 4.81
CA ARG A 185 1.75 -21.34 4.48
C ARG A 185 1.41 -20.13 5.33
N ILE A 186 2.44 -19.55 5.93
CA ILE A 186 2.40 -18.26 6.60
C ILE A 186 3.31 -17.32 5.81
N ASN A 187 2.74 -16.20 5.37
CA ASN A 187 3.45 -15.11 4.73
C ASN A 187 3.27 -13.85 5.55
N TYR A 188 4.37 -13.24 5.95
CA TYR A 188 4.40 -11.92 6.57
C TYR A 188 5.16 -10.97 5.67
N SER A 189 4.56 -9.83 5.33
CA SER A 189 5.17 -8.82 4.46
C SER A 189 5.11 -7.44 5.10
N ASP A 190 6.27 -6.80 5.16
CA ASP A 190 6.47 -5.44 5.61
C ASP A 190 6.91 -4.60 4.40
N PRO A 191 6.01 -3.82 3.79
CA PRO A 191 6.29 -3.15 2.53
C PRO A 191 7.30 -2.00 2.66
N TRP A 192 7.46 -1.45 3.87
CA TRP A 192 8.42 -0.38 4.11
C TRP A 192 8.93 -0.46 5.55
N ILE A 193 10.07 -1.13 5.68
CA ILE A 193 10.76 -1.38 6.95
C ILE A 193 11.14 -0.05 7.58
N ALA A 194 10.63 0.20 8.78
CA ALA A 194 11.03 1.29 9.69
C ALA A 194 11.05 2.72 9.10
N GLY A 195 10.44 2.97 7.93
CA GLY A 195 10.49 4.29 7.30
C GLY A 195 11.81 4.61 6.59
N ASP A 196 12.61 3.60 6.25
CA ASP A 196 13.85 3.73 5.48
C ASP A 196 13.66 4.48 4.14
N ASP A 197 14.38 5.58 3.88
CA ASP A 197 14.26 6.40 2.66
C ASP A 197 14.34 5.58 1.36
N MET A 198 14.96 4.41 1.43
CA MET A 198 15.19 3.50 0.32
C MET A 198 13.97 2.63 -0.04
N ARG A 199 12.86 2.72 0.71
CA ARG A 199 11.63 1.92 0.52
C ARG A 199 11.90 0.41 0.48
N THR A 200 12.80 -0.05 1.34
CA THR A 200 13.12 -1.46 1.47
C THR A 200 11.92 -2.21 2.06
N SER A 201 11.46 -3.23 1.35
CA SER A 201 10.42 -4.16 1.76
C SER A 201 11.03 -5.46 2.27
N ARG A 202 10.34 -6.15 3.18
CA ARG A 202 10.73 -7.45 3.72
C ARG A 202 9.56 -8.41 3.65
N THR A 203 9.83 -9.61 3.16
CA THR A 203 8.88 -10.72 3.18
C THR A 203 9.49 -11.90 3.92
N ILE A 204 8.75 -12.46 4.86
CA ILE A 204 9.08 -13.69 5.57
C ILE A 204 8.03 -14.73 5.19
N MET A 205 8.49 -15.89 4.73
CA MET A 205 7.63 -16.99 4.33
C MET A 205 8.00 -18.25 5.11
N VAL A 206 7.00 -18.95 5.61
CA VAL A 206 7.12 -20.32 6.12
C VAL A 206 6.07 -21.16 5.42
N GLN A 207 6.48 -22.24 4.78
CA GLN A 207 5.62 -23.18 4.09
C GLN A 207 5.97 -24.59 4.56
N ASN A 208 4.95 -25.38 4.89
CA ASN A 208 5.05 -26.80 5.10
C ASN A 208 4.15 -27.49 4.09
N SER A 209 4.72 -28.30 3.20
CA SER A 209 3.96 -29.10 2.24
C SER A 209 4.25 -30.58 2.42
N ARG A 210 3.23 -31.42 2.36
CA ARG A 210 3.36 -32.87 2.33
C ARG A 210 2.80 -33.38 1.03
N THR A 211 3.61 -34.15 0.30
CA THR A 211 3.27 -34.73 -1.00
C THR A 211 3.73 -36.18 -1.07
N PRO A 212 2.88 -37.14 -1.45
CA PRO A 212 3.27 -38.52 -1.70
C PRO A 212 4.30 -38.65 -2.82
N GLY A 213 5.35 -39.42 -2.56
CA GLY A 213 6.52 -39.63 -3.42
C GLY A 213 6.31 -40.61 -4.57
N THR A 214 5.12 -41.23 -4.67
CA THR A 214 4.74 -42.14 -5.77
C THR A 214 4.60 -41.43 -7.13
N LEU A 215 4.75 -40.10 -7.17
CA LEU A 215 4.52 -39.26 -8.35
C LEU A 215 5.80 -38.72 -9.00
N ILE A 216 6.99 -38.95 -8.41
CA ILE A 216 8.26 -38.38 -8.92
C ILE A 216 9.13 -39.39 -9.67
N HIS A 217 8.87 -40.69 -9.49
CA HIS A 217 9.51 -41.76 -10.23
C HIS A 217 8.40 -42.59 -10.88
N GLY A 218 8.39 -42.64 -12.21
CA GLY A 218 7.34 -43.29 -12.98
C GLY A 218 7.04 -44.70 -12.47
N ASN A 219 5.76 -44.92 -12.17
CA ASN A 219 5.11 -46.22 -12.06
C ASN A 219 5.93 -47.32 -11.35
N GLN A 220 6.10 -47.20 -10.03
CA GLN A 220 6.68 -48.28 -9.23
C GLN A 220 5.56 -49.08 -8.55
N GLN A 221 5.37 -50.32 -8.99
CA GLN A 221 4.39 -51.30 -8.51
C GLN A 221 4.70 -51.88 -7.10
N ASP A 222 5.61 -51.26 -6.33
CA ASP A 222 6.07 -51.82 -5.07
C ASP A 222 5.62 -50.94 -3.89
N GLY A 223 4.91 -51.56 -2.93
CA GLY A 223 4.03 -50.95 -1.94
C GLY A 223 4.66 -50.05 -0.86
N SER A 224 5.61 -49.19 -1.23
CA SER A 224 6.19 -48.18 -0.33
C SER A 224 5.50 -46.83 -0.51
N ASN A 225 4.53 -46.54 0.35
CA ASN A 225 3.89 -45.21 0.43
C ASN A 225 4.86 -44.19 1.05
N LEU A 226 5.91 -43.80 0.33
CA LEU A 226 6.84 -42.77 0.77
C LEU A 226 6.14 -41.41 0.70
N THR A 227 6.02 -40.70 1.81
CA THR A 227 5.51 -39.32 1.84
C THR A 227 6.67 -38.35 1.98
N ILE A 228 6.70 -37.31 1.16
CA ILE A 228 7.73 -36.28 1.21
C ILE A 228 7.15 -35.08 1.94
N GLY A 229 7.66 -34.81 3.14
CA GLY A 229 7.48 -33.55 3.82
C GLY A 229 8.52 -32.54 3.33
N ARG A 230 8.10 -31.32 3.05
CA ARG A 230 8.99 -30.20 2.71
C ARG A 230 8.65 -29.02 3.60
N ILE A 231 9.63 -28.55 4.35
CA ILE A 231 9.54 -27.32 5.13
C ILE A 231 10.43 -26.30 4.43
N THR A 232 9.83 -25.22 3.94
CA THR A 232 10.51 -24.09 3.32
C THR A 232 10.34 -22.87 4.22
N ALA A 233 11.44 -22.27 4.63
CA ALA A 233 11.44 -20.99 5.35
C ALA A 233 12.32 -20.01 4.59
N GLY A 234 11.87 -18.78 4.41
CA GLY A 234 12.62 -17.78 3.67
C GLY A 234 12.41 -16.39 4.20
N ILE A 235 13.44 -15.57 4.04
CA ILE A 235 13.40 -14.13 4.24
C ILE A 235 13.92 -13.44 2.98
N GLU A 236 13.16 -12.47 2.49
CA GLU A 236 13.45 -11.74 1.27
C GLU A 236 13.38 -10.25 1.57
N PHE A 237 14.33 -9.49 1.02
CA PHE A 237 14.37 -8.05 1.02
C PHE A 237 14.30 -7.56 -0.42
N SER A 238 13.35 -6.67 -0.72
CA SER A 238 13.21 -6.08 -2.05
C SER A 238 13.23 -4.57 -1.97
N ARG A 239 13.93 -3.93 -2.90
CA ARG A 239 14.16 -2.49 -2.92
C ARG A 239 14.05 -1.93 -4.34
N PRO A 240 13.32 -0.82 -4.55
CA PRO A 240 13.40 -0.06 -5.80
C PRO A 240 14.74 0.71 -5.87
N ILE A 241 15.53 0.45 -6.92
CA ILE A 241 16.83 1.11 -7.16
C ILE A 241 16.68 2.28 -8.14
N ARG A 242 15.81 2.13 -9.14
CA ARG A 242 15.42 3.18 -10.09
C ARG A 242 13.91 3.08 -10.36
N PRO A 243 13.25 4.09 -10.97
CA PRO A 243 11.81 4.05 -11.23
C PRO A 243 11.31 2.81 -11.99
N LYS A 244 12.18 2.13 -12.74
CA LYS A 244 11.88 0.90 -13.49
C LYS A 244 12.73 -0.31 -13.06
N LEU A 245 13.56 -0.19 -12.03
CA LEU A 245 14.47 -1.26 -11.60
C LEU A 245 14.31 -1.52 -10.11
N SER A 246 13.92 -2.73 -9.76
CA SER A 246 13.91 -3.25 -8.39
C SER A 246 14.93 -4.36 -8.24
N GLY A 247 15.67 -4.35 -7.13
CA GLY A 247 16.54 -5.45 -6.74
C GLY A 247 15.91 -6.22 -5.59
N THR A 248 16.05 -7.55 -5.62
CA THR A 248 15.59 -8.43 -4.56
C THR A 248 16.73 -9.34 -4.13
N ALA A 249 16.93 -9.48 -2.83
CA ALA A 249 17.89 -10.41 -2.24
C ALA A 249 17.21 -11.16 -1.09
N GLY A 250 17.35 -12.49 -1.07
CA GLY A 250 16.71 -13.31 -0.06
C GLY A 250 17.46 -14.60 0.22
N LEU A 251 17.20 -15.16 1.39
CA LEU A 251 17.68 -16.48 1.81
C LEU A 251 16.46 -17.38 1.96
N ILE A 252 16.51 -18.54 1.33
CA ILE A 252 15.47 -19.56 1.42
C ILE A 252 16.13 -20.86 1.85
N PHE A 253 15.67 -21.39 2.98
CA PHE A 253 16.04 -22.70 3.49
C PHE A 253 14.92 -23.68 3.19
N GLN A 254 15.29 -24.85 2.68
CA GLN A 254 14.34 -25.91 2.41
C GLN A 254 14.87 -27.22 2.98
N VAL A 255 14.05 -27.87 3.80
CA VAL A 255 14.33 -29.19 4.38
C VAL A 255 13.34 -30.19 3.81
N LEU A 256 13.85 -31.29 3.25
CA LEU A 256 13.04 -32.45 2.87
C LEU A 256 13.11 -33.50 3.97
N VAL A 257 11.96 -34.07 4.31
CA VAL A 257 11.82 -35.19 5.25
C VAL A 257 11.11 -36.32 4.52
N LEU A 258 11.75 -37.48 4.47
CA LEU A 258 11.14 -38.71 3.98
C LEU A 258 10.37 -39.36 5.12
N LEU A 259 9.05 -39.39 5.00
CA LEU A 259 8.15 -40.04 5.94
C LEU A 259 7.79 -41.41 5.36
N SER A 260 8.29 -42.48 5.99
CA SER A 260 7.83 -43.83 5.73
C SER A 260 6.71 -44.21 6.72
N PRO A 261 5.70 -45.00 6.32
CA PRO A 261 4.60 -45.38 7.20
C PRO A 261 4.99 -46.37 8.31
N LEU A 262 6.23 -46.87 8.35
CA LEU A 262 6.67 -47.97 9.23
C LEU A 262 7.33 -47.55 10.55
N TRP A 263 7.47 -46.25 10.84
CA TRP A 263 8.09 -45.74 12.08
C TRP A 263 7.26 -44.67 12.77
N LEU A 264 5.95 -44.94 12.95
CA LEU A 264 5.06 -44.16 13.81
C LEU A 264 4.82 -44.89 15.14
N PHE A 265 5.91 -45.28 15.79
CA PHE A 265 5.97 -45.55 17.22
C PHE A 265 7.30 -44.99 17.68
N PHE A 266 7.34 -43.75 18.15
CA PHE A 266 8.17 -43.30 19.26
C PHE A 266 8.00 -41.78 19.46
N PHE A 267 7.79 -41.42 20.72
CA PHE A 267 7.74 -40.08 21.33
C PHE A 267 6.45 -39.26 21.21
N PHE A 268 5.53 -39.51 22.14
CA PHE A 268 5.10 -38.50 23.11
C PHE A 268 4.97 -39.19 24.48
N PHE A 269 5.80 -38.77 25.45
CA PHE A 269 5.51 -38.82 26.88
C PHE A 269 5.33 -37.38 27.34
#